data_AF-A0A062TYX9-F1
#
_entry.id   AF-A0A062TYX9-F1
#
_cell.length_a   1.000
_cell.length_b   1.000
_cell.length_c   1.000
_cell.angle_alpha   90.00
_cell.angle_beta   90.00
_cell.angle_gamma   90.00
#
_symmetry.space_group_name_H-M   'P 1'
#
loop_
_entity.id
_entity.type
_entity.pdbx_description
1 polymer ?
#
loop_
_entity_poly.entity_id
_entity_poly.type
_entity_poly.pdbx_seq_one_letter_code
_entity_poly.pdbx_strand_id
1 'polypeptide(L)'
;MHAVLAGSLYPDPDTHPEAANVLRSNRDIVRSLKARPDGQMFLFDGLQPFTLYPDPDRVSKVVVKNARGHAYHEIGEPLLEEPSSISFQPLQSMSDDERATFENGGGGGLDLWPEVGSRMMVRILEGVGMAGGWVEVERGHYRYAVDWSAGISVRTVIWDYLATETRWDP
;
A
#
# COMPACT_ATOMS: atom_id res chain seq x y z
N MET A 1 0.16 -8.57 6.99
CA MET A 1 -1.15 -8.72 6.32
C MET A 1 -1.75 -10.09 6.52
N HIS A 2 -1.03 -11.19 6.25
CA HIS A 2 -1.49 -12.55 6.55
C HIS A 2 -2.12 -12.72 7.93
N ALA A 3 -1.49 -12.16 8.97
CA ALA A 3 -2.05 -12.21 10.31
C ALA A 3 -3.37 -11.42 10.46
N VAL A 4 -3.48 -10.24 9.83
CA VAL A 4 -4.72 -9.44 9.84
C VAL A 4 -5.84 -10.20 9.14
N LEU A 5 -5.57 -10.72 7.94
CA LEU A 5 -6.55 -11.46 7.13
C LEU A 5 -7.01 -12.75 7.82
N ALA A 6 -6.10 -13.44 8.50
CA ALA A 6 -6.42 -14.66 9.25
C ALA A 6 -6.90 -14.38 10.69
N GLY A 7 -6.97 -13.11 11.10
CA GLY A 7 -7.37 -12.71 12.46
C GLY A 7 -6.50 -13.29 13.58
N SER A 8 -5.26 -13.69 13.28
CA SER A 8 -4.40 -14.42 14.22
C SER A 8 -2.92 -14.35 13.84
N LEU A 9 -2.05 -14.33 14.86
CA LEU A 9 -0.60 -14.59 14.69
C LEU A 9 -0.28 -16.08 14.56
N TYR A 10 -1.26 -16.95 14.84
CA TYR A 10 -1.19 -18.41 14.78
C TYR A 10 -2.40 -18.95 14.03
N PRO A 11 -2.49 -18.68 12.73
CA PRO A 11 -3.63 -19.12 11.95
C PRO A 11 -3.63 -20.64 11.80
N ASP A 12 -4.84 -21.21 11.75
CA ASP A 12 -5.07 -22.64 11.54
C ASP A 12 -4.63 -23.00 10.11
N PRO A 13 -3.72 -23.98 9.93
CA PRO A 13 -3.26 -24.38 8.60
C PRO A 13 -4.35 -24.97 7.72
N ASP A 14 -5.43 -25.51 8.29
CA ASP A 14 -6.51 -26.13 7.51
C ASP A 14 -7.44 -25.06 6.90
N THR A 15 -7.59 -23.91 7.54
CA THR A 15 -8.41 -22.78 7.07
C THR A 15 -7.60 -21.68 6.39
N HIS A 16 -6.36 -21.46 6.83
CA HIS A 16 -5.46 -20.40 6.34
C HIS A 16 -4.02 -20.92 6.12
N PRO A 17 -3.81 -21.87 5.19
CA PRO A 17 -2.53 -22.57 5.00
C PRO A 17 -1.36 -21.63 4.67
N GLU A 18 -1.57 -20.64 3.80
CA GLU A 18 -0.53 -19.69 3.41
C GLU A 18 -0.12 -18.80 4.60
N ALA A 19 -1.09 -18.22 5.30
CA ALA A 19 -0.83 -17.39 6.47
C ALA A 19 -0.09 -18.18 7.56
N ALA A 20 -0.46 -19.45 7.77
CA ALA A 20 0.21 -20.34 8.69
C ALA A 20 1.66 -20.59 8.30
N ASN A 21 1.93 -20.85 7.02
CA ASN A 21 3.28 -21.07 6.53
C ASN A 21 4.17 -19.81 6.66
N VAL A 22 3.66 -18.66 6.22
CA VAL A 22 4.40 -17.39 6.27
C VAL A 22 4.69 -16.98 7.71
N LEU A 23 3.72 -17.04 8.63
CA LEU A 23 3.93 -16.62 10.01
C LEU A 23 4.83 -17.61 10.80
N ARG A 24 4.75 -18.92 10.52
CA ARG A 24 5.66 -19.91 11.11
C ARG A 24 7.12 -19.71 10.68
N SER A 25 7.35 -19.38 9.42
CA SER A 25 8.70 -19.13 8.89
C SER A 25 9.28 -17.79 9.36
N ASN A 26 8.45 -16.84 9.77
CA ASN A 26 8.86 -15.49 10.20
C ASN A 26 8.75 -15.27 11.72
N ARG A 27 9.37 -16.15 12.51
CA ARG A 27 9.26 -16.15 13.99
C ARG A 27 9.69 -14.85 14.65
N ASP A 28 10.68 -14.15 14.12
CA ASP A 28 11.15 -12.88 14.70
C ASP A 28 10.15 -11.74 14.49
N ILE A 29 9.47 -11.72 13.33
CA ILE A 29 8.37 -10.78 13.08
C ILE A 29 7.22 -11.06 14.04
N VAL A 30 6.83 -12.33 14.19
CA VAL A 30 5.78 -12.73 15.13
C VAL A 30 6.15 -12.34 16.57
N ARG A 31 7.40 -12.57 16.99
CA ARG A 31 7.89 -12.16 18.32
C ARG A 31 7.85 -10.64 18.49
N SER A 32 8.28 -9.89 17.47
CA SER A 32 8.23 -8.43 17.47
C SER A 32 6.81 -7.89 17.62
N LEU A 33 5.84 -8.45 16.88
CA LEU A 33 4.43 -8.06 16.96
C LEU A 33 3.83 -8.36 18.34
N LYS A 34 4.26 -9.44 18.99
CA LYS A 34 3.83 -9.82 20.35
C LYS A 34 4.42 -8.95 21.45
N ALA A 35 5.64 -8.44 21.26
CA ALA A 35 6.36 -7.71 22.30
C ALA A 35 5.81 -6.30 22.55
N ARG A 36 4.94 -5.79 21.66
CA ARG A 36 4.27 -4.50 21.84
C ARG A 36 3.00 -4.73 22.68
N PRO A 37 2.74 -3.89 23.70
CA PRO A 37 1.59 -4.05 24.62
C PRO A 37 0.23 -4.04 23.90
N ASP A 38 0.19 -3.58 22.66
CA ASP A 38 -1.01 -3.45 21.85
C ASP A 38 -1.35 -4.74 21.06
N GLY A 39 -0.52 -5.79 21.14
CA GLY A 39 -0.57 -6.95 20.23
C GLY A 39 -1.48 -8.11 20.62
N GLN A 40 -2.17 -8.06 21.77
CA GLN A 40 -3.17 -9.07 22.16
C GLN A 40 -3.94 -8.59 23.41
N MET A 41 -4.97 -7.75 23.22
CA MET A 41 -6.01 -7.65 24.24
C MET A 41 -6.85 -8.93 24.17
N PHE A 42 -6.60 -9.87 25.08
CA PHE A 42 -7.54 -10.95 25.40
C PHE A 42 -8.78 -10.32 26.03
N LEU A 43 -9.75 -9.93 25.22
CA LEU A 43 -11.06 -9.43 25.66
C LEU A 43 -12.10 -10.56 25.55
N PHE A 44 -11.92 -11.68 26.27
CA PHE A 44 -12.89 -12.80 26.42
C PHE A 44 -12.79 -13.99 25.44
N ASP A 45 -13.16 -15.16 25.96
CA ASP A 45 -13.39 -16.41 25.23
C ASP A 45 -14.56 -16.26 24.26
N GLY A 46 -14.35 -16.62 22.98
CA GLY A 46 -15.41 -16.68 21.97
C GLY A 46 -15.26 -15.79 20.72
N LEU A 47 -14.14 -15.06 20.60
CA LEU A 47 -13.65 -14.22 19.47
C LEU A 47 -13.66 -12.71 19.77
N GLN A 48 -12.55 -12.05 19.41
CA GLN A 48 -12.28 -10.62 19.58
C GLN A 48 -11.64 -10.01 18.31
N PRO A 49 -11.81 -8.70 18.07
CA PRO A 49 -11.17 -7.98 16.96
C PRO A 49 -9.65 -8.08 17.05
N PHE A 50 -9.03 -8.64 16.02
CA PHE A 50 -7.60 -8.81 15.93
C PHE A 50 -6.95 -7.55 15.36
N THR A 51 -6.43 -6.68 16.24
CA THR A 51 -5.71 -5.46 15.85
C THR A 51 -4.20 -5.68 15.94
N LEU A 52 -3.47 -5.29 14.89
CA LEU A 52 -2.00 -5.35 14.86
C LEU A 52 -1.39 -3.97 14.83
N TYR A 53 -0.32 -3.80 15.60
CA TYR A 53 0.45 -2.56 15.69
C TYR A 53 1.85 -2.80 15.13
N PRO A 54 2.00 -2.87 13.80
CA PRO A 54 3.31 -3.06 13.18
C PRO A 54 4.23 -1.88 13.51
N ASP A 55 5.53 -2.13 13.46
CA ASP A 55 6.54 -1.07 13.56
C ASP A 55 6.36 -0.08 12.40
N PRO A 56 5.94 1.16 12.67
CA PRO A 56 5.62 2.13 11.63
C PRO A 56 6.84 2.46 10.76
N ASP A 57 8.05 2.48 11.31
CA ASP A 57 9.27 2.78 10.56
C ASP A 57 9.60 1.68 9.55
N ARG A 58 9.36 0.42 9.96
CA ARG A 58 9.50 -0.72 9.03
C ARG A 58 8.44 -0.69 7.93
N VAL A 59 7.20 -0.33 8.25
CA VAL A 59 6.14 -0.19 7.25
C VAL A 59 6.48 0.92 6.27
N SER A 60 6.87 2.10 6.75
CA SER A 60 7.29 3.24 5.92
C SER A 60 8.39 2.85 4.94
N LYS A 61 9.42 2.12 5.38
CA LYS A 61 10.51 1.65 4.49
C LYS A 61 10.00 0.77 3.34
N VAL A 62 9.04 -0.12 3.62
CA VAL A 62 8.44 -0.97 2.59
C VAL A 62 7.55 -0.15 1.65
N VAL A 63 6.76 0.77 2.19
CA VAL A 63 5.89 1.67 1.42
C VAL A 63 6.73 2.51 0.45
N VAL A 64 7.78 3.17 0.94
CA VAL A 64 8.68 3.99 0.09
C VAL A 64 9.40 3.14 -0.95
N LYS A 65 9.90 1.96 -0.58
CA LYS A 65 10.53 1.04 -1.54
C LYS A 65 9.57 0.68 -2.68
N ASN A 66 8.33 0.31 -2.36
CA ASN A 66 7.32 -0.05 -3.34
C ASN A 66 6.96 1.15 -4.21
N ALA A 67 6.76 2.33 -3.59
CA ALA A 67 6.44 3.56 -4.28
C ALA A 67 7.53 3.96 -5.29
N ARG A 68 8.81 3.96 -4.88
CA ARG A 68 9.96 4.21 -5.77
C ARG A 68 10.01 3.21 -6.93
N GLY A 69 9.70 1.94 -6.67
CA GLY A 69 9.64 0.91 -7.71
C GLY A 69 8.58 1.19 -8.78
N HIS A 70 7.38 1.62 -8.37
CA HIS A 70 6.30 1.97 -9.31
C HIS A 70 6.56 3.27 -10.06
N ALA A 71 7.06 4.29 -9.36
CA ALA A 71 7.47 5.53 -10.01
C ALA A 71 8.53 5.26 -11.08
N TYR A 72 9.56 4.47 -10.77
CA TYR A 72 10.59 4.09 -11.74
C TYR A 72 10.02 3.28 -12.91
N HIS A 73 9.12 2.33 -12.64
CA HIS A 73 8.50 1.52 -13.69
C HIS A 73 7.66 2.36 -14.69
N GLU A 74 6.99 3.41 -14.22
CA GLU A 74 6.12 4.23 -15.05
C GLU A 74 6.85 5.41 -15.70
N ILE A 75 7.74 6.08 -14.96
CA ILE A 75 8.42 7.32 -15.37
C ILE A 75 9.80 7.05 -15.98
N GLY A 76 10.50 5.99 -15.56
CA GLY A 76 11.85 5.65 -16.03
C GLY A 76 13.00 6.28 -15.25
N GLU A 77 12.70 7.23 -14.36
CA GLU A 77 13.71 7.93 -13.54
C GLU A 77 13.68 7.48 -12.07
N PRO A 78 14.85 7.28 -11.42
CA PRO A 78 14.90 6.89 -10.02
C PRO A 78 14.65 8.07 -9.09
N LEU A 79 13.69 7.93 -8.17
CA LEU A 79 13.45 8.89 -7.08
C LEU A 79 14.39 8.60 -5.90
N LEU A 80 15.49 9.33 -5.83
CA LEU A 80 16.53 9.16 -4.80
C LEU A 80 16.26 9.98 -3.53
N GLU A 81 15.56 11.11 -3.66
CA GLU A 81 15.24 11.97 -2.53
C GLU A 81 14.22 11.32 -1.59
N GLU A 82 14.24 11.76 -0.33
CA GLU A 82 13.24 11.36 0.64
C GLU A 82 11.87 11.94 0.29
N PRO A 83 10.78 11.17 0.49
CA PRO A 83 9.44 11.65 0.22
C PRO A 83 9.04 12.79 1.17
N SER A 84 8.25 13.74 0.66
CA SER A 84 7.66 14.83 1.45
C SER A 84 6.56 14.32 2.40
N SER A 85 5.89 13.22 2.04
CA SER A 85 4.95 12.54 2.92
C SER A 85 4.83 11.05 2.65
N ILE A 86 4.55 10.30 3.71
CA ILE A 86 4.25 8.87 3.69
C ILE A 86 3.01 8.65 4.55
N SER A 87 1.98 8.02 3.99
CA SER A 87 0.80 7.60 4.73
C SER A 87 0.46 6.14 4.44
N PHE A 88 -0.07 5.45 5.45
CA PHE A 88 -0.63 4.13 5.30
C PHE A 88 -1.72 3.91 6.35
N GLN A 89 -2.85 3.36 5.93
CA GLN A 89 -3.97 3.05 6.83
C GLN A 89 -4.88 1.97 6.22
N PRO A 90 -5.67 1.26 7.05
CA PRO A 90 -6.75 0.43 6.53
C PRO A 90 -7.72 1.25 5.66
N LEU A 91 -8.10 0.72 4.50
CA LEU A 91 -9.06 1.35 3.60
C LEU A 91 -10.43 1.51 4.30
N GLN A 92 -10.76 0.57 5.18
CA GLN A 92 -11.97 0.56 6.00
C GLN A 92 -11.97 1.61 7.11
N SER A 93 -10.81 2.21 7.46
CA SER A 93 -10.75 3.28 8.46
C SER A 93 -10.84 4.67 7.86
N MET A 94 -10.80 4.80 6.53
CA MET A 94 -11.01 6.07 5.85
C MET A 94 -12.49 6.49 5.94
N SER A 95 -12.73 7.78 6.15
CA SER A 95 -14.03 8.39 5.86
C SER A 95 -14.34 8.33 4.35
N ASP A 96 -15.60 8.52 4.00
CA ASP A 96 -16.01 8.53 2.59
C ASP A 96 -15.27 9.62 1.78
N ASP A 97 -15.02 10.79 2.38
CA ASP A 97 -14.31 11.89 1.74
C ASP A 97 -12.82 11.59 1.56
N GLU A 98 -12.17 11.02 2.59
CA GLU A 98 -10.77 10.58 2.49
C GLU A 98 -10.62 9.49 1.44
N ARG A 99 -11.56 8.54 1.41
CA ARG A 99 -11.55 7.46 0.42
C ARG A 99 -11.79 8.01 -0.99
N ALA A 100 -12.76 8.91 -1.16
CA ALA A 100 -13.01 9.54 -2.46
C ALA A 100 -11.77 10.32 -2.95
N THR A 101 -11.10 11.04 -2.05
CA THR A 101 -9.86 11.76 -2.34
C THR A 101 -8.73 10.79 -2.69
N PHE A 102 -8.56 9.71 -1.92
CA PHE A 102 -7.55 8.70 -2.18
C PHE A 102 -7.78 7.96 -3.50
N GLU A 103 -9.02 7.63 -3.85
CA GLU A 103 -9.35 6.88 -5.05
C GLU A 103 -9.29 7.76 -6.32
N ASN A 104 -9.72 9.02 -6.22
CA ASN A 104 -9.90 9.91 -7.39
C ASN A 104 -8.90 11.07 -7.47
N GLY A 105 -8.11 11.32 -6.42
CA GLY A 105 -7.34 12.54 -6.23
C GLY A 105 -6.10 12.73 -7.10
N GLY A 106 -6.02 12.09 -8.27
CA GLY A 106 -4.85 12.22 -9.14
C GLY A 106 -5.11 12.42 -10.63
N GLY A 107 -6.30 12.84 -11.03
CA GLY A 107 -6.59 13.21 -12.42
C GLY A 107 -6.90 14.69 -12.54
N GLY A 108 -5.93 15.52 -12.92
CA GLY A 108 -6.21 16.96 -13.06
C GLY A 108 -5.23 17.82 -13.87
N GLY A 109 -3.96 17.47 -14.00
CA GLY A 109 -2.99 18.34 -14.68
C GLY A 109 -2.25 17.66 -15.83
N LEU A 110 -2.42 18.19 -17.04
CA LEU A 110 -1.56 17.92 -18.21
C LEU A 110 -0.24 18.71 -18.17
N ASP A 111 0.04 19.39 -17.06
CA ASP A 111 1.10 20.40 -16.96
C ASP A 111 2.52 19.80 -16.96
N LEU A 112 2.63 18.47 -16.81
CA LEU A 112 3.88 17.72 -16.91
C LEU A 112 3.70 16.58 -17.92
N TRP A 113 4.42 16.66 -19.05
CA TRP A 113 4.48 15.57 -20.01
C TRP A 113 5.53 14.56 -19.55
N PRO A 114 5.21 13.26 -19.51
CA PRO A 114 6.21 12.25 -19.17
C PRO A 114 7.26 12.15 -20.29
N GLU A 115 8.42 11.62 -19.95
CA GLU A 115 9.50 11.44 -20.92
C GLU A 115 9.05 10.62 -22.14
N VAL A 116 9.64 10.96 -23.30
CA VAL A 116 9.36 10.28 -24.55
C VAL A 116 9.77 8.81 -24.46
N GLY A 117 8.83 7.90 -24.66
CA GLY A 117 9.05 6.45 -24.60
C GLY A 117 8.79 5.81 -23.24
N SER A 118 8.42 6.59 -22.23
CA SER A 118 7.95 6.04 -20.94
C SER A 118 6.66 5.23 -21.10
N ARG A 119 6.43 4.28 -20.19
CA ARG A 119 5.17 3.51 -20.17
C ARG A 119 3.99 4.44 -19.91
N MET A 120 4.20 5.47 -19.12
CA MET A 120 3.20 6.49 -18.86
C MET A 120 2.78 7.24 -20.13
N MET A 121 3.74 7.62 -21.00
CA MET A 121 3.43 8.22 -22.30
C MET A 121 2.52 7.32 -23.15
N VAL A 122 2.80 6.00 -23.17
CA VAL A 122 1.97 5.02 -23.90
C VAL A 122 0.56 4.99 -23.34
N ARG A 123 0.39 4.95 -22.01
CA ARG A 123 -0.94 4.93 -21.37
C ARG A 123 -1.77 6.19 -21.67
N ILE A 124 -1.14 7.36 -21.66
CA ILE A 124 -1.78 8.62 -22.03
C ILE A 124 -2.21 8.58 -23.51
N LEU A 125 -1.31 8.13 -24.40
CA LEU A 125 -1.57 8.08 -25.84
C LEU A 125 -2.68 7.08 -26.20
N GLU A 126 -2.77 5.95 -25.48
CA GLU A 126 -3.81 4.94 -25.64
C GLU A 126 -5.17 5.39 -25.08
N GLY A 127 -5.25 6.56 -24.41
CA GLY A 127 -6.47 7.05 -23.77
C GLY A 127 -6.92 6.22 -22.56
N VAL A 128 -6.07 5.30 -22.10
CA VAL A 128 -6.31 4.40 -20.96
C VAL A 128 -5.83 5.04 -19.65
N GLY A 129 -4.89 6.00 -19.72
CA GLY A 129 -4.34 6.70 -18.58
C GLY A 129 -4.55 8.20 -18.68
N MET A 130 -5.64 8.71 -18.10
CA MET A 130 -5.52 9.99 -17.41
C MET A 130 -4.42 9.82 -16.35
N ALA A 131 -3.61 10.85 -16.08
CA ALA A 131 -2.72 10.84 -14.92
C ALA A 131 -3.49 10.34 -13.67
N GLY A 132 -2.84 9.51 -12.84
CA GLY A 132 -3.44 8.99 -11.61
C GLY A 132 -4.48 7.88 -11.75
N GLY A 133 -4.64 7.26 -12.93
CA GLY A 133 -5.44 6.05 -13.10
C GLY A 133 -4.84 4.82 -12.39
N TRP A 134 -5.70 3.94 -11.86
CA TRP A 134 -5.26 2.71 -11.18
C TRP A 134 -4.82 1.62 -12.18
N VAL A 135 -3.62 1.10 -11.96
CA VAL A 135 -3.10 -0.12 -12.58
C VAL A 135 -3.42 -1.30 -11.67
N GLU A 136 -4.33 -2.17 -12.10
CA GLU A 136 -4.61 -3.45 -11.44
C GLU A 136 -3.52 -4.47 -11.83
N VAL A 137 -2.71 -4.90 -10.85
CA VAL A 137 -1.65 -5.91 -11.06
C VAL A 137 -2.20 -7.30 -10.78
N GLU A 138 -2.93 -7.43 -9.69
CA GLU A 138 -3.62 -8.64 -9.29
C GLU A 138 -4.95 -8.27 -8.65
N ARG A 139 -6.05 -8.68 -9.27
CA ARG A 139 -7.40 -8.32 -8.86
C ARG A 139 -7.65 -8.69 -7.40
N GLY A 140 -8.04 -7.69 -6.59
CA GLY A 140 -8.32 -7.83 -5.16
C GLY A 140 -7.08 -7.93 -4.25
N HIS A 141 -5.87 -8.00 -4.82
CA HIS A 141 -4.63 -8.17 -4.05
C HIS A 141 -3.66 -7.01 -4.20
N TYR A 142 -3.56 -6.42 -5.39
CA TYR A 142 -2.60 -5.37 -5.63
C TYR A 142 -3.00 -4.45 -6.78
N ARG A 143 -3.11 -3.16 -6.46
CA ARG A 143 -3.22 -2.08 -7.46
C ARG A 143 -2.41 -0.87 -7.03
N TYR A 144 -1.94 -0.10 -8.00
CA TYR A 144 -1.23 1.15 -7.74
C TYR A 144 -1.67 2.23 -8.73
N ALA A 145 -1.50 3.49 -8.36
CA ALA A 145 -1.67 4.63 -9.22
C ALA A 145 -0.46 5.54 -9.05
N VAL A 146 0.08 6.04 -10.17
CA VAL A 146 1.12 7.07 -10.18
C VAL A 146 0.51 8.33 -10.76
N ASP A 147 0.64 9.42 -10.03
CA ASP A 147 0.29 10.77 -10.47
C ASP A 147 1.53 11.66 -10.37
N TRP A 148 1.68 12.58 -11.31
CA TRP A 148 2.80 13.49 -11.43
C TRP A 148 2.35 14.93 -11.71
N SER A 149 1.05 15.24 -11.59
CA SER A 149 0.47 16.53 -11.95
C SER A 149 0.86 17.70 -11.03
N ALA A 150 1.18 17.42 -9.76
CA ALA A 150 1.55 18.40 -8.74
C ALA A 150 2.71 17.89 -7.88
N GLY A 151 3.76 17.39 -8.53
CA GLY A 151 4.78 16.53 -7.92
C GLY A 151 4.41 15.05 -8.07
N ILE A 152 5.29 14.14 -7.65
CA ILE A 152 5.08 12.71 -7.84
C ILE A 152 4.37 12.12 -6.63
N SER A 153 3.23 11.47 -6.85
CA SER A 153 2.55 10.66 -5.85
C SER A 153 2.36 9.23 -6.34
N VAL A 154 2.55 8.29 -5.42
CA VAL A 154 2.29 6.87 -5.66
C VAL A 154 1.31 6.39 -4.60
N ARG A 155 0.12 6.01 -5.05
CA ARG A 155 -0.92 5.38 -4.24
C ARG A 155 -0.91 3.89 -4.49
N THR A 156 -1.02 3.06 -3.44
CA THR A 156 -1.19 1.62 -3.59
C THR A 156 -2.29 1.10 -2.68
N VAL A 157 -2.98 0.05 -3.14
CA VAL A 157 -3.89 -0.74 -2.32
C VAL A 157 -3.44 -2.18 -2.34
N ILE A 158 -3.27 -2.73 -1.14
CA ILE A 158 -2.73 -4.06 -0.90
C ILE A 158 -3.83 -4.88 -0.19
N TRP A 159 -4.27 -5.96 -0.85
CA TRP A 159 -5.34 -6.89 -0.41
C TRP A 159 -6.67 -6.22 -0.08
N ASP A 160 -7.05 -5.17 -0.82
CA ASP A 160 -8.24 -4.33 -0.57
C ASP A 160 -8.38 -3.89 0.90
N TYR A 161 -7.25 -3.84 1.60
CA TYR A 161 -7.18 -3.59 3.02
C TYR A 161 -6.23 -2.44 3.31
N LEU A 162 -4.97 -2.51 2.89
CA LEU A 162 -4.00 -1.48 3.23
C LEU A 162 -3.88 -0.46 2.09
N ALA A 163 -4.34 0.76 2.34
CA ALA A 163 -4.08 1.90 1.49
C ALA A 163 -2.75 2.53 1.89
N THR A 164 -1.93 2.92 0.90
CA THR A 164 -0.66 3.62 1.12
C THR A 164 -0.54 4.76 0.13
N GLU A 165 0.07 5.86 0.55
CA GLU A 165 0.43 6.96 -0.32
C GLU A 165 1.83 7.46 0.01
N THR A 166 2.64 7.70 -1.00
CA THR A 166 3.94 8.37 -0.87
C THR A 166 3.97 9.54 -1.83
N ARG A 167 4.41 10.72 -1.38
CA ARG A 167 4.49 11.92 -2.21
C ARG A 167 5.91 12.50 -2.18
N TRP A 168 6.32 13.06 -3.31
CA TRP A 168 7.51 13.87 -3.49
C TRP A 168 7.10 15.22 -4.05
N ASP A 169 7.56 16.29 -3.39
CA ASP A 169 7.33 17.64 -3.87
C ASP A 169 8.15 17.90 -5.16
N PRO A 170 7.74 18.85 -6.01
CA PRO A 170 8.45 19.20 -7.25
C PRO A 170 9.87 19.75 -7.04
#